data_AF-A0A254QJ52-F1
#
_entry.id   AF-A0A254QJ52-F1
#
_cell.length_a   1.000
_cell.length_b   1.000
_cell.length_c   1.000
_cell.angle_alpha   90.00
_cell.angle_beta   90.00
_cell.angle_gamma   90.00
#
_symmetry.space_group_name_H-M   'P 1'
#
loop_
_entity.id
_entity.type
_entity.pdbx_description
1 polymer ?
#
loop_
_entity_poly.entity_id
_entity_poly.type
_entity_poly.pdbx_seq_one_letter_code
_entity_poly.pdbx_strand_id
1 'polypeptide(L)'
;MKKLFVMALLLASSTAHAGAIKEVAIMAMDDVEQTLDLLNPDYRHIVKGQGFAQADDSDGTAIQTVVEIRNLITSQVREWNCVTQFHKTPEFFEITYTICK
;
A
#
# COMPACT_ATOMS: atom_id res chain seq x y z
N MET A 1 -39.64 2.68 17.70
CA MET A 1 -38.74 3.49 16.84
C MET A 1 -37.29 3.52 17.38
N LYS A 2 -36.74 2.38 17.85
CA LYS A 2 -35.38 2.33 18.45
C LYS A 2 -34.39 1.49 17.64
N LYS A 3 -34.86 0.86 16.54
CA LYS A 3 -34.08 -0.09 15.71
C LYS A 3 -33.47 0.53 14.45
N LEU A 4 -33.91 1.74 14.05
CA LEU A 4 -33.44 2.41 12.83
C LEU A 4 -32.11 3.16 13.01
N PHE A 5 -31.78 3.59 14.24
CA PHE A 5 -30.53 4.33 14.51
C PHE A 5 -29.26 3.46 14.45
N VAL A 6 -29.37 2.14 14.67
CA VAL A 6 -28.20 1.25 14.68
C VAL A 6 -27.65 1.02 13.26
N MET A 7 -28.53 1.02 12.26
CA MET A 7 -28.13 0.69 10.87
C MET A 7 -27.40 1.84 10.18
N ALA A 8 -27.73 3.09 10.50
CA ALA A 8 -27.02 4.27 10.00
C ALA A 8 -25.60 4.39 10.60
N LEU A 9 -25.41 3.98 11.86
CA LEU A 9 -24.10 3.99 12.52
C LEU A 9 -23.13 2.98 11.91
N LEU A 10 -23.63 1.79 11.54
CA LEU A 10 -22.83 0.72 10.93
C LEU A 10 -22.41 1.03 9.48
N LEU A 11 -23.17 1.85 8.76
CA LEU A 11 -22.84 2.28 7.40
C LEU A 11 -21.81 3.43 7.39
N ALA A 12 -21.79 4.27 8.42
CA ALA A 12 -20.82 5.35 8.53
C ALA A 12 -19.43 4.86 8.97
N SER A 13 -19.36 3.78 9.75
CA SER A 13 -18.08 3.21 10.18
C SER A 13 -17.37 2.43 9.07
N SER A 14 -18.10 1.80 8.15
CA SER A 14 -17.53 1.03 7.04
C SER A 14 -16.86 1.91 5.97
N THR A 15 -17.39 3.11 5.72
CA THR A 15 -16.80 4.06 4.75
C THR A 15 -15.48 4.64 5.26
N ALA A 16 -15.38 4.94 6.56
CA ALA A 16 -14.14 5.41 7.18
C ALA A 16 -13.02 4.36 7.13
N HIS A 17 -13.36 3.08 7.37
CA HIS A 17 -12.38 1.99 7.29
C HIS A 17 -11.90 1.73 5.86
N ALA A 18 -12.80 1.77 4.86
CA ALA A 18 -12.40 1.62 3.46
C ALA A 18 -11.51 2.76 2.96
N GLY A 19 -11.75 3.99 3.44
CA GLY A 19 -10.91 5.15 3.15
C GLY A 19 -9.48 5.00 3.69
N ALA A 20 -9.34 4.57 4.94
CA ALA A 20 -8.03 4.34 5.56
C ALA A 20 -7.22 3.24 4.84
N ILE A 21 -7.87 2.16 4.41
CA ILE A 21 -7.21 1.08 3.65
C ILE A 21 -6.68 1.60 2.31
N LYS A 22 -7.46 2.44 1.62
CA LYS A 22 -7.04 3.04 0.36
C LYS A 22 -5.81 3.94 0.55
N GLU A 23 -5.79 4.73 1.62
CA GLU A 23 -4.67 5.63 1.90
C GLU A 23 -3.37 4.86 2.17
N VAL A 24 -3.42 3.81 3.00
CA VAL A 24 -2.25 2.97 3.29
C VAL A 24 -1.72 2.29 2.03
N ALA A 25 -2.61 1.87 1.12
CA ALA A 25 -2.22 1.28 -0.16
C ALA A 25 -1.56 2.31 -1.11
N ILE A 26 -2.02 3.57 -1.11
CA ILE A 26 -1.39 4.66 -1.87
C ILE A 26 -0.01 4.96 -1.30
N MET A 27 0.09 5.14 0.03
CA MET A 27 1.35 5.37 0.71
C MET A 27 2.39 4.27 0.43
N ALA A 28 1.95 3.01 0.39
CA ALA A 28 2.81 1.89 0.03
C ALA A 28 3.34 1.99 -1.40
N MET A 29 2.49 2.41 -2.34
CA MET A 29 2.91 2.59 -3.73
C MET A 29 3.90 3.76 -3.86
N ASP A 30 3.62 4.89 -3.23
CA ASP A 30 4.48 6.08 -3.28
C ASP A 30 5.89 5.75 -2.76
N ASP A 31 5.99 4.99 -1.67
CA ASP A 31 7.28 4.57 -1.11
C ASP A 31 8.00 3.53 -1.98
N VAL A 32 7.26 2.66 -2.68
CA VAL A 32 7.82 1.74 -3.69
C VAL A 32 8.36 2.49 -4.90
N GLU A 33 7.65 3.53 -5.37
CA GLU A 33 8.14 4.39 -6.45
C GLU A 33 9.46 5.06 -6.08
N GLN A 34 9.56 5.55 -4.84
CA GLN A 34 10.79 6.14 -4.32
C GLN A 34 11.91 5.10 -4.17
N THR A 35 11.60 3.94 -3.59
CA THR A 35 12.58 2.87 -3.31
C THR A 35 13.21 2.30 -4.57
N LEU A 36 12.43 2.18 -5.66
CA LEU A 36 12.88 1.63 -6.94
C LEU A 36 13.22 2.70 -8.00
N ASP A 37 13.23 3.99 -7.63
CA ASP A 37 13.47 5.13 -8.53
C ASP A 37 12.53 5.14 -9.77
N LEU A 38 11.25 4.82 -9.57
CA LEU A 38 10.28 4.65 -10.67
C LEU A 38 9.85 5.95 -11.34
N LEU A 39 10.15 7.10 -10.72
CA LEU A 39 9.91 8.42 -11.29
C LEU A 39 10.95 8.78 -12.37
N ASN A 40 12.03 8.00 -12.48
CA ASN A 40 13.00 8.14 -13.53
C ASN A 40 12.36 7.85 -14.91
N PRO A 41 12.47 8.76 -15.89
CA PRO A 41 11.83 8.61 -17.20
C PRO A 41 12.35 7.42 -18.03
N ASP A 42 13.52 6.87 -17.67
CA ASP A 42 14.10 5.68 -18.30
C ASP A 42 13.37 4.39 -17.92
N TYR A 43 12.47 4.44 -16.93
CA TYR A 43 11.67 3.30 -16.49
C TYR A 43 10.20 3.46 -16.88
N ARG A 44 9.58 2.33 -17.22
CA ARG A 44 8.12 2.18 -17.25
C ARG A 44 7.75 1.08 -16.29
N HIS A 45 6.76 1.32 -15.46
CA HIS A 45 6.32 0.33 -14.49
C HIS A 45 4.82 0.03 -14.64
N ILE A 46 4.44 -1.18 -14.24
CA ILE A 46 3.05 -1.64 -14.16
C ILE A 46 2.88 -2.33 -12.81
N VAL A 47 1.89 -1.91 -12.03
CA VAL A 47 1.50 -2.62 -10.80
C VAL A 47 0.72 -3.87 -11.18
N LYS A 48 1.27 -5.04 -10.84
CA LYS A 48 0.70 -6.37 -11.14
C LYS A 48 -0.24 -6.84 -10.03
N GLY A 49 0.00 -6.39 -8.80
CA GLY A 49 -0.84 -6.71 -7.65
C GLY A 49 -0.49 -5.84 -6.46
N GLN A 50 -1.48 -5.59 -5.61
CA GLN A 50 -1.30 -4.90 -4.35
C GLN A 50 -2.29 -5.48 -3.31
N GLY A 51 -1.81 -5.72 -2.09
CA GLY A 51 -2.66 -6.27 -1.04
C GLY A 51 -1.97 -6.33 0.31
N PHE A 52 -2.72 -6.73 1.33
CA PHE A 52 -2.18 -6.89 2.68
C PHE A 52 -1.20 -8.07 2.75
N ALA A 53 -0.13 -7.87 3.50
CA ALA A 53 0.85 -8.89 3.84
C ALA A 53 0.98 -9.03 5.35
N GLN A 54 1.79 -10.00 5.78
CA GLN A 54 2.12 -10.18 7.18
C GLN A 54 3.02 -9.02 7.66
N ALA A 55 2.57 -8.34 8.71
CA ALA A 55 3.38 -7.36 9.41
C ALA A 55 4.41 -8.04 10.32
N ASP A 56 5.54 -7.38 10.52
CA ASP A 56 6.61 -7.86 11.40
C ASP A 56 6.28 -7.67 12.89
N ASP A 57 5.51 -6.62 13.21
CA ASP A 57 5.03 -6.28 14.53
C ASP A 57 3.53 -6.64 14.70
N SER A 58 3.13 -6.97 15.94
CA SER A 58 1.75 -7.39 16.23
C SER A 58 0.72 -6.29 16.04
N ASP A 59 1.16 -5.03 16.13
CA ASP A 59 0.29 -3.85 16.07
C ASP A 59 0.38 -3.12 14.72
N GLY A 60 1.21 -3.59 13.79
CA GLY A 60 1.39 -2.96 12.50
C GLY A 60 0.52 -3.52 11.39
N THR A 61 0.82 -3.07 10.18
CA THR A 61 0.19 -3.52 8.93
C THR A 61 1.26 -3.55 7.85
N ALA A 62 1.17 -4.48 6.91
CA ALA A 62 2.05 -4.50 5.76
C ALA A 62 1.24 -4.50 4.46
N ILE A 63 1.75 -3.81 3.46
CA ILE A 63 1.24 -3.88 2.09
C ILE A 63 2.32 -4.50 1.22
N GLN A 64 1.96 -5.56 0.50
CA GLN A 64 2.75 -6.10 -0.58
C GLN A 64 2.31 -5.48 -1.90
N THR A 65 3.28 -4.99 -2.67
CA THR A 65 3.10 -4.44 -4.00
C THR A 65 4.02 -5.18 -4.97
N VAL A 66 3.45 -5.78 -6.01
CA VAL A 66 4.20 -6.45 -7.08
C VAL A 66 4.21 -5.53 -8.30
N VAL A 67 5.41 -5.17 -8.75
CA VAL A 67 5.62 -4.20 -9.83
C VAL A 67 6.51 -4.81 -10.91
N GLU A 68 6.08 -4.72 -12.15
CA GLU A 68 6.90 -5.05 -13.32
C GLU A 68 7.53 -3.75 -13.83
N ILE A 69 8.86 -3.69 -13.89
CA ILE A 69 9.62 -2.55 -14.40
C ILE A 69 10.30 -2.93 -15.70
N ARG A 70 10.13 -2.08 -16.70
CA ARG A 70 10.86 -2.10 -17.96
C ARG A 70 11.84 -0.94 -18.00
N ASN A 71 13.12 -1.26 -18.16
CA ASN A 71 14.15 -0.28 -18.50
C ASN A 71 14.11 0.00 -20.00
N LEU A 72 13.87 1.25 -20.38
CA LEU A 72 13.73 1.67 -21.77
C LEU A 72 15.05 1.73 -22.53
N ILE A 73 16.17 1.91 -21.82
CA ILE A 73 17.51 1.97 -22.42
C ILE A 73 18.02 0.56 -22.74
N THR A 74 17.84 -0.38 -21.82
CA THR A 74 18.35 -1.75 -21.95
C THR A 74 17.31 -2.75 -22.44
N SER A 75 16.05 -2.36 -22.53
CA SER A 75 14.89 -3.23 -22.79
C SER A 75 14.73 -4.38 -21.78
N GLN A 76 15.46 -4.37 -20.66
CA GLN A 76 15.31 -5.36 -19.61
C GLN A 76 13.97 -5.18 -18.88
N VAL A 77 13.29 -6.29 -18.63
CA VAL A 77 12.08 -6.33 -17.81
C VAL A 77 12.39 -7.14 -16.56
N ARG A 78 12.01 -6.61 -15.39
CA ARG A 78 12.14 -7.27 -14.10
C ARG A 78 10.87 -7.07 -13.29
N GLU A 79 10.46 -8.10 -12.59
CA GLU A 79 9.41 -8.01 -11.58
C GLU A 79 10.07 -7.84 -10.22
N TRP A 80 9.48 -6.96 -9.40
CA TRP A 80 9.87 -6.70 -8.03
C TRP A 80 8.69 -6.98 -7.12
N ASN A 81 8.97 -7.69 -6.03
CA ASN A 81 8.04 -7.89 -4.95
C ASN A 81 8.46 -7.02 -3.77
N CYS A 82 7.71 -5.96 -3.52
CA CYS A 82 7.96 -5.02 -2.45
C CYS A 82 6.99 -5.23 -1.29
N VAL A 83 7.50 -5.19 -0.06
CA VAL A 83 6.69 -5.18 1.16
C VAL A 83 7.01 -3.90 1.92
N THR A 84 5.99 -3.07 2.10
CA THR A 84 6.03 -1.85 2.91
C THR A 84 5.42 -2.15 4.26
N GLN A 85 6.19 -1.95 5.33
CA GLN A 85 5.76 -2.12 6.71
C GLN A 85 5.26 -0.78 7.26
N PHE A 86 4.12 -0.82 7.95
CA PHE A 86 3.51 0.32 8.60
C PHE A 86 3.40 0.07 10.09
N HIS A 87 3.88 1.02 10.88
CA HIS A 87 3.54 1.09 12.29
C HIS A 87 2.23 1.87 12.46
N LYS A 88 1.30 1.32 13.24
CA LYS A 88 0.00 1.96 13.50
C LYS A 88 0.10 2.84 14.74
N THR A 89 -0.13 4.15 14.57
CA THR A 89 -0.31 5.08 15.68
C THR A 89 -1.81 5.32 15.94
N PRO A 90 -2.20 5.95 17.06
CA PRO A 90 -3.61 6.28 17.32
C PRO A 90 -4.26 7.19 16.27
N GLU A 91 -3.45 7.98 15.56
CA GLU A 91 -3.94 9.03 14.66
C GLU A 91 -3.63 8.75 13.18
N PHE A 92 -2.59 7.97 12.86
CA PHE A 92 -2.15 7.72 11.48
C PHE A 92 -1.36 6.41 11.34
N PHE A 93 -1.01 6.06 10.10
CA PHE A 93 -0.05 5.00 9.79
C PHE A 93 1.28 5.66 9.40
N GLU A 94 2.38 5.11 9.87
CA GLU A 94 3.73 5.56 9.53
C GLU A 94 4.48 4.42 8.84
N ILE A 95 5.16 4.72 7.73
CA ILE A 95 6.00 3.73 7.05
C ILE A 95 7.26 3.51 7.88
N THR A 96 7.49 2.28 8.31
CA THR A 96 8.72 1.90 9.02
C THR A 96 9.84 1.65 8.02
N TYR A 97 9.58 0.87 6.97
CA TYR A 97 10.52 0.59 5.89
C TYR A 97 9.83 -0.13 4.72
N THR A 98 10.48 -0.14 3.55
CA THR A 98 10.12 -0.97 2.39
C THR A 98 11.29 -1.83 1.96
N ILE A 99 11.01 -3.10 1.65
CA ILE A 99 11.98 -4.03 1.08
C ILE A 99 11.45 -4.53 -0.26
N CYS A 100 12.24 -4.37 -1.32
CA CYS A 100 11.95 -4.90 -2.64
C CYS A 100 12.95 -6.01 -3.02
N LYS A 101 12.44 -7.12 -3.56
CA LYS A 101 13.23 -8.29 -3.98
C LYS A 101 12.83 -8.76 -5.37
#